data_AF-A0A0G9JTI3-F1
#
_entry.id   AF-A0A0G9JTI3-F1
#
_cell.length_a   1.000
_cell.length_b   1.000
_cell.length_c   1.000
_cell.angle_alpha   90.00
_cell.angle_beta   90.00
_cell.angle_gamma   90.00
#
_symmetry.space_group_name_H-M   'P 1'
#
loop_
_entity.id
_entity.type
_entity.pdbx_description
1 polymer ?
#
loop_
_entity_poly.entity_id
_entity_poly.type
_entity_poly.pdbx_seq_one_letter_code
_entity_poly.pdbx_strand_id
1 'polypeptide(L)'
;MENGKTCETLTKLDAKGIKKALMEFADFNMETRNEIFKIQRTLFHKLKEIHKDCDNETLSQSSLIISIREYIQSIPQEKREMQKFMKKFTKQAKKERMLLERWPRIRKAILEDKVSFRGLAIFLNEKYHIQVNHSYINKIWNKIEGDL
;
A
#
# COMPACT_ATOMS: atom_id res chain seq x y z
N MET A 1 -19.85 24.32 1.45
CA MET A 1 -19.14 23.48 0.44
C MET A 1 -17.66 23.84 0.53
N GLU A 2 -16.76 22.95 0.08
CA GLU A 2 -15.43 23.30 -0.49
C GLU A 2 -14.13 22.91 0.23
N ASN A 3 -14.07 22.36 1.44
CA ASN A 3 -12.76 21.95 2.02
C ASN A 3 -11.97 20.98 1.11
N GLY A 4 -12.69 20.07 0.42
CA GLY A 4 -12.09 19.19 -0.59
C GLY A 4 -11.55 19.93 -1.82
N LYS A 5 -12.29 20.90 -2.36
CA LYS A 5 -11.87 21.70 -3.53
C LYS A 5 -10.72 22.65 -3.19
N THR A 6 -10.71 23.19 -1.98
CA THR A 6 -9.64 24.05 -1.48
C THR A 6 -8.34 23.27 -1.33
N CYS A 7 -8.39 22.05 -0.80
CA CYS A 7 -7.23 21.16 -0.70
C CYS A 7 -6.69 20.75 -2.09
N GLU A 8 -7.57 20.41 -3.03
CA GLU A 8 -7.17 20.13 -4.42
C GLU A 8 -6.46 21.32 -5.07
N THR A 9 -6.98 22.53 -4.83
CA THR A 9 -6.39 23.78 -5.35
C THR A 9 -5.02 24.07 -4.72
N LEU A 10 -4.90 24.00 -3.40
CA LEU A 10 -3.65 24.26 -2.67
C LEU A 10 -2.56 23.25 -3.03
N THR A 11 -2.92 21.98 -3.15
CA THR A 11 -1.97 20.89 -3.45
C THR A 11 -1.71 20.71 -4.94
N LYS A 12 -2.52 21.35 -5.80
CA LYS A 12 -2.55 21.16 -7.26
C LYS A 12 -2.68 19.68 -7.64
N LEU A 13 -3.56 18.97 -6.94
CA LEU A 13 -3.89 17.57 -7.17
C LEU A 13 -5.39 17.38 -7.20
N ASP A 14 -5.85 16.39 -7.96
CA ASP A 14 -7.22 15.90 -7.87
C ASP A 14 -7.37 14.95 -6.66
N ALA A 15 -8.62 14.63 -6.29
CA ALA A 15 -8.92 13.68 -5.21
C ALA A 15 -8.17 12.34 -5.35
N LYS A 16 -7.96 11.86 -6.58
CA LYS A 16 -7.20 10.62 -6.84
C LYS A 16 -5.73 10.79 -6.51
N GLY A 17 -5.11 11.91 -6.87
CA GLY A 17 -3.75 12.28 -6.52
C GLY A 17 -3.55 12.42 -5.01
N ILE A 18 -4.48 13.09 -4.33
CA ILE A 18 -4.48 13.24 -2.86
C ILE A 18 -4.56 11.86 -2.20
N LYS A 19 -5.50 11.01 -2.61
CA LYS A 19 -5.63 9.65 -2.08
C LYS A 19 -4.35 8.84 -2.29
N LYS A 20 -3.71 8.97 -3.45
CA LYS A 20 -2.46 8.28 -3.76
C LYS A 20 -1.33 8.73 -2.82
N ALA A 21 -1.16 10.03 -2.59
CA ALA A 21 -0.15 10.54 -1.66
C ALA A 21 -0.36 9.99 -0.24
N LEU A 22 -1.60 9.96 0.25
CA LEU A 22 -1.90 9.38 1.57
C LEU A 22 -1.61 7.87 1.66
N MET A 23 -1.89 7.13 0.59
CA MET A 23 -1.52 5.71 0.53
C MET A 23 0.00 5.51 0.52
N GLU A 24 0.74 6.35 -0.21
CA GLU A 24 2.22 6.33 -0.20
C GLU A 24 2.75 6.68 1.20
N PHE A 25 2.13 7.63 1.90
CA PHE A 25 2.48 7.96 3.28
C PHE A 25 2.33 6.78 4.24
N ALA A 26 1.22 6.05 4.11
CA ALA A 26 0.96 4.84 4.90
C ALA A 26 1.97 3.71 4.62
N ASP A 27 2.68 3.73 3.49
CA ASP A 27 3.70 2.74 3.17
C ASP A 27 5.09 3.06 3.74
N PHE A 28 5.35 4.30 4.15
CA PHE A 28 6.63 4.68 4.75
C PHE A 28 6.78 4.13 6.17
N ASN A 29 8.03 3.88 6.58
CA ASN A 29 8.35 3.52 7.96
C ASN A 29 8.24 4.75 8.89
N MET A 30 8.36 4.53 10.19
CA MET A 30 8.19 5.61 11.19
C MET A 30 9.22 6.74 11.02
N GLU A 31 10.48 6.41 10.75
CA GLU A 31 11.56 7.39 10.56
C GLU A 31 11.26 8.32 9.38
N THR A 32 10.91 7.77 8.22
CA THR A 32 10.55 8.56 7.04
C THR A 32 9.29 9.40 7.28
N ARG A 33 8.28 8.86 7.98
CA ARG A 33 7.10 9.68 8.32
C ARG A 33 7.47 10.87 9.20
N ASN A 34 8.41 10.70 10.13
CA ASN A 34 8.91 11.80 10.95
C ASN A 34 9.66 12.86 10.12
N GLU A 35 10.43 12.45 9.10
CA GLU A 35 11.04 13.39 8.14
C GLU A 35 9.97 14.20 7.38
N ILE A 36 8.94 13.52 6.89
CA ILE A 36 7.80 14.16 6.21
C ILE A 36 7.09 15.14 7.14
N PHE A 37 6.87 14.79 8.42
CA PHE A 37 6.25 15.70 9.38
C PHE A 37 7.09 16.94 9.69
N LYS A 38 8.44 16.85 9.64
CA LYS A 38 9.31 18.03 9.76
C LYS A 38 9.11 19.00 8.58
N ILE A 39 9.01 18.45 7.37
CA ILE A 39 8.70 19.24 6.15
C ILE A 39 7.30 19.86 6.27
N GLN A 40 6.31 19.05 6.65
CA GLN A 40 4.93 19.48 6.84
C GLN A 40 4.83 20.67 7.79
N ARG A 41 5.50 20.62 8.95
CA ARG A 41 5.47 21.72 9.93
C ARG A 41 5.88 23.05 9.31
N THR A 42 6.95 23.05 8.53
CA THR A 42 7.44 24.25 7.84
C THR A 42 6.44 24.74 6.79
N LEU A 43 5.87 23.82 6.01
CA LEU A 43 4.87 24.15 4.99
C LEU A 43 3.56 24.67 5.58
N PHE A 44 3.13 24.11 6.71
CA PHE A 44 1.92 24.55 7.40
C PHE A 44 2.00 26.02 7.79
N HIS A 45 3.12 26.44 8.39
CA HIS A 45 3.32 27.85 8.76
C HIS A 45 3.30 28.76 7.53
N LYS A 46 4.00 28.39 6.45
CA LYS A 46 3.98 29.15 5.19
C LYS A 46 2.58 29.27 4.60
N LEU A 47 1.83 28.16 4.54
CA LEU A 47 0.47 28.16 4.01
C LEU A 47 -0.47 29.00 4.88
N LYS A 48 -0.31 28.97 6.20
CA LYS A 48 -1.11 29.77 7.14
C LYS A 48 -0.85 31.27 7.00
N GLU A 49 0.37 31.68 6.67
CA GLU A 49 0.68 33.09 6.40
C GLU A 49 0.04 33.60 5.10
N ILE A 50 0.01 32.76 4.06
CA ILE A 50 -0.51 33.09 2.73
C ILE A 50 -2.04 33.01 2.68
N HIS A 51 -2.62 31.97 3.29
CA HIS A 51 -4.03 31.62 3.21
C HIS A 51 -4.68 31.74 4.59
N LYS A 52 -4.74 32.97 5.12
CA LYS A 52 -5.22 33.26 6.50
C LYS A 52 -6.68 32.93 6.72
N ASP A 53 -7.44 32.92 5.64
CA ASP A 53 -8.87 32.71 5.50
C ASP A 53 -9.24 31.22 5.37
N CYS A 54 -8.26 30.33 5.18
CA CYS A 54 -8.46 28.88 5.23
C CYS A 54 -8.40 28.34 6.66
N ASP A 55 -9.24 27.35 6.97
CA ASP A 55 -9.22 26.67 8.26
C ASP A 55 -7.94 25.84 8.47
N ASN A 56 -7.56 25.65 9.74
CA ASN A 56 -6.31 24.97 10.08
C ASN A 56 -6.32 23.50 9.63
N GLU A 57 -7.47 22.84 9.59
CA GLU A 57 -7.64 21.45 9.19
C GLU A 57 -7.33 21.28 7.70
N THR A 58 -7.90 22.13 6.85
CA THR A 58 -7.62 22.17 5.41
C THR A 58 -6.16 22.48 5.13
N LEU A 59 -5.55 23.42 5.87
CA LEU A 59 -4.12 23.74 5.75
C LEU A 59 -3.22 22.60 6.24
N SER A 60 -3.61 21.91 7.32
CA SER A 60 -2.88 20.75 7.86
C SER A 60 -2.91 19.58 6.88
N GLN A 61 -4.07 19.31 6.30
CA GLN A 61 -4.21 18.30 5.25
C GLN A 61 -3.38 18.67 4.01
N SER A 62 -3.49 19.91 3.52
CA SER A 62 -2.77 20.37 2.33
C SER A 62 -1.25 20.34 2.52
N SER A 63 -0.75 20.83 3.65
CA SER A 63 0.67 20.77 4.00
C SER A 63 1.19 19.33 4.09
N LEU A 64 0.39 18.39 4.60
CA LEU A 64 0.77 16.98 4.63
C LEU A 64 0.90 16.42 3.21
N ILE A 65 -0.07 16.66 2.33
CA ILE A 65 -0.02 16.20 0.95
C ILE A 65 1.20 16.77 0.21
N ILE A 66 1.49 18.06 0.38
CA ILE A 66 2.65 18.70 -0.25
C ILE A 66 3.95 18.11 0.31
N SER A 67 4.06 17.95 1.63
CA SER A 67 5.27 17.39 2.27
C SER A 67 5.60 15.97 1.80
N ILE A 68 4.58 15.13 1.57
CA ILE A 68 4.75 13.78 1.02
C ILE A 68 5.36 13.86 -0.38
N ARG A 69 4.87 14.77 -1.22
CA ARG A 69 5.38 14.95 -2.59
C ARG A 69 6.80 15.48 -2.60
N GLU A 70 7.09 16.49 -1.79
CA GLU A 70 8.44 17.06 -1.66
C GLU A 70 9.43 16.00 -1.20
N TYR A 71 9.07 15.18 -0.21
CA TYR A 71 9.91 14.08 0.23
C TYR A 71 10.18 13.07 -0.89
N ILE A 72 9.13 12.63 -1.59
CA ILE A 72 9.26 11.67 -2.71
C ILE A 72 10.14 12.23 -3.83
N GLN A 73 10.09 13.54 -4.08
CA GLN A 73 10.94 14.22 -5.06
C GLN A 73 12.38 14.39 -4.59
N SER A 74 12.61 14.52 -3.27
CA SER A 74 13.95 14.67 -2.69
C SER A 74 14.77 13.38 -2.61
N ILE A 75 14.12 12.21 -2.68
CA ILE A 75 14.81 10.92 -2.60
C ILE A 75 15.27 10.43 -3.99
N PRO A 76 16.42 9.75 -4.07
CA PRO A 76 16.86 9.11 -5.32
C PRO A 76 15.85 8.07 -5.82
N GLN A 77 15.79 7.91 -7.15
CA GLN A 77 14.89 6.94 -7.79
C GLN A 77 15.12 5.51 -7.26
N GLU A 78 16.37 5.11 -7.05
CA GLU A 78 16.74 3.80 -6.50
C GLU A 78 16.12 3.55 -5.12
N LYS A 79 16.15 4.54 -4.22
CA LYS A 79 15.53 4.45 -2.89
C LYS A 79 14.01 4.24 -3.01
N ARG A 80 13.38 4.90 -3.99
CA ARG A 80 11.93 4.75 -4.28
C ARG A 80 11.60 3.38 -4.85
N GLU A 81 12.45 2.84 -5.72
CA GLU A 81 12.28 1.49 -6.29
C GLU A 81 12.44 0.41 -5.23
N MET A 82 13.47 0.53 -4.39
CA MET A 82 13.69 -0.37 -3.26
C MET A 82 12.50 -0.39 -2.30
N GLN A 83 11.92 0.78 -1.99
CA GLN A 83 10.71 0.85 -1.18
C GLN A 83 9.53 0.09 -1.80
N LYS A 84 9.27 0.31 -3.10
CA LYS A 84 8.19 -0.40 -3.82
C LYS A 84 8.43 -1.90 -3.86
N PHE A 85 9.69 -2.32 -4.01
CA PHE A 85 10.10 -3.72 -3.98
C PHE A 85 9.82 -4.35 -2.62
N MET A 86 10.26 -3.73 -1.53
CA MET A 86 10.00 -4.19 -0.16
C MET A 86 8.51 -4.34 0.13
N LYS A 87 7.68 -3.38 -0.32
CA LYS A 87 6.21 -3.48 -0.20
C LYS A 87 5.63 -4.69 -0.93
N LYS A 88 6.12 -5.01 -2.13
CA LYS A 88 5.71 -6.21 -2.87
C LYS A 88 6.09 -7.47 -2.10
N PHE A 89 7.31 -7.50 -1.53
CA PHE A 89 7.80 -8.62 -0.74
C PHE A 89 6.95 -8.86 0.51
N THR A 90 6.59 -7.80 1.26
CA THR A 90 5.69 -7.92 2.42
C THR A 90 4.30 -8.41 2.04
N LYS A 91 3.75 -7.95 0.91
CA LYS A 91 2.47 -8.45 0.39
C LYS A 91 2.54 -9.94 0.04
N GLN A 92 3.65 -10.38 -0.54
CA GLN A 92 3.88 -11.79 -0.86
C GLN A 92 3.99 -12.63 0.40
N ALA A 93 4.77 -12.19 1.40
CA ALA A 93 4.88 -12.86 2.69
C ALA A 93 3.52 -12.99 3.40
N LYS A 94 2.67 -11.95 3.33
CA LYS A 94 1.29 -12.01 3.84
C LYS A 94 0.46 -13.08 3.12
N LYS A 95 0.53 -13.15 1.79
CA LYS A 95 -0.20 -14.17 1.01
C LYS A 95 0.30 -15.57 1.34
N GLU A 96 1.61 -15.78 1.45
CA GLU A 96 2.18 -17.06 1.86
C GLU A 96 1.63 -17.51 3.22
N ARG A 97 1.65 -16.62 4.22
CA ARG A 97 1.09 -16.90 5.54
C ARG A 97 -0.39 -17.29 5.47
N MET A 98 -1.20 -16.55 4.73
CA MET A 98 -2.63 -16.84 4.59
C MET A 98 -2.90 -18.19 3.91
N LEU A 99 -2.05 -18.61 2.96
CA LEU A 99 -2.12 -19.93 2.35
C LEU A 99 -1.74 -21.02 3.36
N LEU A 100 -0.65 -20.83 4.10
CA LEU A 100 -0.16 -21.79 5.09
C LEU A 100 -1.17 -22.04 6.21
N GLU A 101 -1.82 -20.98 6.72
CA GLU A 101 -2.91 -21.09 7.71
C GLU A 101 -4.07 -21.98 7.23
N ARG A 102 -4.26 -22.08 5.91
CA ARG A 102 -5.35 -22.81 5.26
C ARG A 102 -4.85 -24.09 4.57
N TRP A 103 -3.58 -24.44 4.78
CA TRP A 103 -2.91 -25.54 4.08
C TRP A 103 -3.64 -26.88 4.23
N PRO A 104 -4.16 -27.28 5.41
CA PRO A 104 -4.88 -28.54 5.54
C PRO A 104 -6.08 -28.66 4.60
N ARG A 105 -6.81 -27.56 4.38
CA ARG A 105 -7.97 -27.53 3.45
C ARG A 105 -7.53 -27.54 1.99
N ILE A 106 -6.47 -26.80 1.67
CA ILE A 106 -5.88 -26.77 0.32
C ILE A 106 -5.38 -28.17 -0.05
N ARG A 107 -4.68 -28.84 0.87
CA ARG A 107 -4.18 -30.20 0.71
C ARG A 107 -5.30 -31.21 0.48
N LYS A 108 -6.36 -31.15 1.28
CA LYS A 108 -7.56 -31.98 1.08
C LYS A 108 -8.15 -31.80 -0.31
N ALA A 109 -8.33 -30.55 -0.75
CA ALA A 109 -8.90 -30.26 -2.06
C ALA A 109 -8.06 -30.81 -3.22
N ILE A 110 -6.73 -30.86 -3.08
CA ILE A 110 -5.83 -31.41 -4.12
C ILE A 110 -5.86 -32.93 -4.12
N LEU A 111 -5.70 -33.55 -2.94
CA LEU A 111 -5.51 -35.01 -2.84
C LEU A 111 -6.82 -35.78 -2.97
N GLU A 112 -7.88 -35.31 -2.30
CA GLU A 112 -9.17 -35.99 -2.21
C GLU A 112 -10.13 -35.49 -3.29
N ASP A 113 -10.36 -34.18 -3.37
CA ASP A 113 -11.34 -33.59 -4.29
C ASP A 113 -10.77 -33.39 -5.72
N LYS A 114 -9.50 -33.74 -5.96
CA LYS A 114 -8.77 -33.63 -7.23
C LYS A 114 -8.86 -32.25 -7.89
N VAL A 115 -8.96 -31.18 -7.09
CA VAL A 115 -9.05 -29.80 -7.58
C VAL A 115 -7.69 -29.37 -8.15
N SER A 116 -7.70 -28.90 -9.40
CA SER A 116 -6.51 -28.37 -10.04
C SER A 116 -6.01 -27.08 -9.37
N PHE A 117 -4.71 -26.78 -9.48
CA PHE A 117 -4.14 -25.51 -8.96
C PHE A 117 -4.81 -24.26 -9.56
N ARG A 118 -5.33 -24.34 -10.78
CA ARG A 118 -6.12 -23.24 -11.39
C ARG A 118 -7.46 -23.08 -10.69
N GLY A 119 -8.18 -24.18 -10.44
CA GLY A 119 -9.43 -24.17 -9.68
C GLY A 119 -9.23 -23.66 -8.25
N LEU A 120 -8.14 -24.06 -7.60
CA LEU A 120 -7.78 -23.55 -6.28
C LEU A 120 -7.51 -22.06 -6.26
N ALA A 121 -6.82 -21.51 -7.27
CA ALA A 121 -6.58 -20.07 -7.36
C ALA A 121 -7.89 -19.28 -7.42
N ILE A 122 -8.87 -19.77 -8.18
CA ILE A 122 -10.22 -19.18 -8.26
C ILE A 122 -10.91 -19.27 -6.90
N PHE A 123 -10.99 -20.48 -6.33
CA PHE A 123 -11.64 -20.72 -5.03
C PHE A 123 -11.04 -19.87 -3.90
N LEU A 124 -9.71 -19.77 -3.83
CA LEU A 124 -9.02 -18.98 -2.82
C LEU A 124 -9.32 -17.47 -2.96
N ASN A 125 -9.47 -17.00 -4.19
CA ASN A 125 -9.84 -15.62 -4.46
C ASN A 125 -11.32 -15.34 -4.12
N GLU A 126 -12.23 -16.24 -4.50
CA GLU A 126 -13.67 -16.08 -4.25
C GLU A 126 -14.01 -16.19 -2.76
N LYS A 127 -13.48 -17.21 -2.09
CA LYS A 127 -13.86 -17.52 -0.71
C LYS A 127 -13.06 -16.75 0.34
N TYR A 128 -11.79 -16.45 0.05
CA TYR A 128 -10.87 -15.87 1.04
C TYR A 128 -10.21 -14.57 0.55
N HIS A 129 -10.55 -14.08 -0.64
CA HIS A 129 -9.94 -12.88 -1.24
C HIS A 129 -8.40 -12.96 -1.34
N ILE A 130 -7.87 -14.18 -1.47
CA ILE A 130 -6.44 -14.44 -1.63
C ILE A 130 -6.12 -14.49 -3.13
N GLN A 131 -5.64 -13.37 -3.66
CA GLN A 131 -5.21 -13.27 -5.05
C GLN A 131 -3.83 -13.93 -5.25
N VAL A 132 -3.81 -15.18 -5.69
CA VAL A 132 -2.59 -15.91 -6.06
C VAL A 132 -2.77 -16.58 -7.42
N ASN A 133 -1.68 -16.76 -8.16
CA ASN A 133 -1.74 -17.53 -9.41
C ASN A 133 -1.49 -19.03 -9.13
N HIS A 134 -1.91 -19.87 -10.06
CA HIS A 134 -1.77 -21.32 -9.94
C HIS A 134 -0.29 -21.76 -9.80
N SER A 135 0.64 -21.08 -10.49
CA SER A 135 2.08 -21.36 -10.40
C SER A 135 2.63 -21.11 -8.99
N TYR A 136 2.14 -20.09 -8.29
CA TYR A 136 2.54 -19.81 -6.91
C TYR A 136 2.02 -20.89 -5.96
N ILE A 137 0.78 -21.36 -6.14
CA ILE A 137 0.24 -22.49 -5.36
C ILE A 137 1.08 -23.75 -5.59
N ASN A 138 1.41 -24.07 -6.84
CA ASN A 138 2.27 -25.20 -7.19
C ASN A 138 3.67 -25.08 -6.56
N LYS A 139 4.24 -23.88 -6.54
CA LYS A 139 5.53 -23.63 -5.87
C LYS A 139 5.46 -23.91 -4.37
N ILE A 140 4.40 -23.46 -3.70
CA ILE A 140 4.20 -23.73 -2.26
C ILE A 140 3.94 -25.21 -2.02
N TRP A 141 3.19 -25.88 -2.92
CA TRP A 141 2.98 -27.32 -2.88
C TRP A 141 4.30 -28.09 -2.91
N ASN A 142 5.14 -27.85 -3.93
CA ASN A 142 6.43 -28.51 -4.04
C ASN A 142 7.37 -28.19 -2.88
N LYS A 143 7.23 -27.02 -2.23
CA LYS A 143 8.02 -26.66 -1.05
C LYS A 143 7.61 -27.44 0.20
N ILE A 144 6.34 -27.83 0.33
CA ILE A 144 5.78 -28.45 1.54
C ILE A 144 5.61 -29.96 1.37
N GLU A 145 5.14 -30.39 0.21
CA GLU A 145 4.75 -31.76 -0.10
C GLU A 145 5.66 -32.37 -1.19
N GLY A 146 6.71 -31.68 -1.64
CA GLY A 146 7.55 -32.13 -2.76
C GLY A 146 8.33 -33.42 -2.54
N ASP A 147 8.36 -33.93 -1.30
CA ASP A 147 8.96 -35.21 -0.92
C ASP A 147 7.91 -36.35 -0.79
N LEU A 148 6.65 -36.12 -1.17
CA LEU A 148 5.58 -37.14 -1.29
C LEU A 148 5.44 -37.65 -2.72
#